data_AF-A0A7X7TCD3-F1
#
_entry.id   AF-A0A7X7TCD3-F1
#
_cell.length_a   1.000
_cell.length_b   1.000
_cell.length_c   1.000
_cell.angle_alpha   90.00
_cell.angle_beta   90.00
_cell.angle_gamma   90.00
#
_symmetry.space_group_name_H-M   'P 1'
#
loop_
_entity.id
_entity.type
_entity.pdbx_description
1 polymer ?
#
loop_
_entity_poly.entity_id
_entity_poly.type
_entity_poly.pdbx_seq_one_letter_code
_entity_poly.pdbx_strand_id
1 'polypeptide(L)'
;MMRTISLTIFCAIGVAIAAKQPISNPAIKLWPQITPGIYNHANILAMKCEVASDGLTVTDNAWDSYQVPGFAKRWTLNMGAPMEVPLENFRFPAEFAGLPIHLTVEFYNAEKPWEVKENYQEILQLGGNSNIGLPDWFHIPTQRLAYDFDEGNWFPSGWTLPNGKYALWQGAAKARQQDRNGQCPMYDFGFTHVSPIAMTPGGATGTRNHRGHLFTDNEWIPFDGSKDGFSADPTNPANWNIETFHHYADTCSIIIPDFEAPLYHTWKDSQYQAFANLIGDVRSRKPDLLIGCWGVGVLKSSFRIFDSFYEGKPTGVIDLNGAKQWRDKYDHPADDLHPVFNRCNLNFGNPSVYWINNSKPSQLYAFLQEWEQGKLARPDVLNVLSTWIQVEFVDGYPLSQYRFTDSRGKTRLETIKHQVPASCTYALSLFGHCVMDGLQCWEIGARYSEDLADYADWRVRESAPKHTINGMETPVYYYLKYFGFYNFHVLGMWQAAQNKDIIEAATKWEMPELQTSPNNIWRTGNERYPSYVNFYKEPLVRVKLSADGKTLLVIACNPHNKSVEKVRIRRPGGTEEFEFQLVGDFPIIQRYPVAQTSKVTGKD
;
A
#
# COMPACT_ATOMS: atom_id res chain seq x y z
N MET A 1 -49.36 -57.00 50.20
CA MET A 1 -48.47 -58.01 49.59
C MET A 1 -47.12 -57.38 49.32
N MET A 2 -46.05 -58.01 49.84
CA MET A 2 -44.65 -58.00 49.42
C MET A 2 -44.06 -56.82 48.61
N ARG A 3 -43.20 -56.04 49.28
CA ARG A 3 -41.73 -55.92 49.05
C ARG A 3 -41.18 -56.09 47.61
N THR A 4 -40.37 -55.12 47.15
CA THR A 4 -38.89 -55.21 46.86
C THR A 4 -38.40 -54.43 45.61
N ILE A 5 -37.49 -53.46 45.84
CA ILE A 5 -36.25 -53.02 45.11
C ILE A 5 -36.25 -52.75 43.59
N SER A 6 -35.73 -51.57 43.21
CA SER A 6 -34.70 -51.28 42.17
C SER A 6 -34.87 -49.84 41.67
N LEU A 7 -33.89 -49.01 41.30
CA LEU A 7 -32.44 -49.04 41.26
C LEU A 7 -32.06 -47.57 40.96
N THR A 8 -31.30 -46.89 41.82
CA THR A 8 -30.85 -45.51 41.55
C THR A 8 -29.67 -45.56 40.59
N ILE A 9 -29.89 -45.19 39.33
CA ILE A 9 -28.82 -44.98 38.35
C ILE A 9 -28.35 -43.53 38.46
N PHE A 10 -27.11 -43.34 38.92
CA PHE A 10 -26.34 -42.11 38.75
C PHE A 10 -25.98 -41.96 37.26
N CYS A 11 -26.62 -41.04 36.54
CA CYS A 11 -26.08 -40.56 35.28
C CYS A 11 -25.05 -39.47 35.56
N ALA A 12 -23.78 -39.79 35.28
CA ALA A 12 -22.70 -38.84 35.21
C ALA A 12 -23.03 -37.76 34.17
N ILE A 13 -23.02 -36.49 34.59
CA ILE A 13 -23.02 -35.35 33.67
C ILE A 13 -21.64 -35.34 33.01
N GLY A 14 -21.55 -35.98 31.85
CA GLY A 14 -20.43 -35.81 30.94
C GLY A 14 -20.43 -34.35 30.49
N VAL A 15 -19.34 -33.64 30.79
CA VAL A 15 -19.03 -32.34 30.19
C VAL A 15 -18.97 -32.57 28.68
N ALA A 16 -20.01 -32.15 27.97
CA ALA A 16 -19.99 -32.07 26.53
C ALA A 16 -18.87 -31.08 26.16
N ILE A 17 -17.77 -31.64 25.66
CA ILE A 17 -16.77 -30.89 24.90
C ILE A 17 -17.56 -30.20 23.80
N ALA A 18 -17.66 -28.86 23.87
CA ALA A 18 -18.32 -28.07 22.85
C ALA A 18 -17.73 -28.48 21.49
N ALA A 19 -18.57 -29.10 20.66
CA ALA A 19 -18.20 -29.44 19.31
C ALA A 19 -17.67 -28.16 18.64
N LYS A 20 -16.45 -28.21 18.10
CA LYS A 20 -15.90 -27.15 17.24
C LYS A 20 -16.97 -26.88 16.19
N GLN A 21 -17.62 -25.71 16.27
CA GLN A 21 -18.52 -25.30 15.20
C GLN A 21 -17.70 -25.27 13.91
N PRO A 22 -18.15 -25.93 12.83
CA PRO A 22 -17.47 -25.83 11.56
C PRO A 22 -17.46 -24.36 11.16
N ILE A 23 -16.28 -23.88 10.77
CA ILE A 23 -16.12 -22.52 10.28
C ILE A 23 -16.93 -22.42 8.98
N SER A 24 -17.69 -21.34 8.82
CA SER A 24 -18.51 -21.13 7.63
C SER A 24 -17.68 -21.09 6.35
N ASN A 25 -16.39 -20.73 6.44
CA ASN A 25 -15.46 -20.59 5.33
C ASN A 25 -14.08 -21.18 5.69
N PRO A 26 -13.54 -22.17 4.96
CA PRO A 26 -12.18 -22.67 5.18
C PRO A 26 -11.13 -21.62 4.80
N ALA A 27 -9.90 -21.80 5.29
CA ALA A 27 -8.77 -20.99 4.84
C ALA A 27 -8.43 -21.30 3.38
N ILE A 28 -7.91 -20.31 2.66
CA ILE A 28 -7.69 -20.36 1.21
C ILE A 28 -6.29 -19.86 0.87
N LYS A 29 -5.58 -20.59 0.01
CA LYS A 29 -4.32 -20.13 -0.57
C LYS A 29 -4.61 -19.13 -1.67
N LEU A 30 -4.24 -17.87 -1.46
CA LEU A 30 -4.42 -16.80 -2.44
C LEU A 30 -3.25 -16.74 -3.43
N TRP A 31 -2.04 -17.06 -2.98
CA TRP A 31 -0.86 -17.12 -3.84
C TRP A 31 0.25 -17.99 -3.25
N PRO A 32 1.01 -18.72 -4.08
CA PRO A 32 0.74 -18.97 -5.50
C PRO A 32 -0.44 -19.94 -5.71
N GLN A 33 -1.29 -19.68 -6.70
CA GLN A 33 -2.45 -20.56 -7.02
C GLN A 33 -2.08 -21.71 -7.96
N ILE A 34 -1.02 -21.56 -8.75
CA ILE A 34 -0.65 -22.53 -9.81
C ILE A 34 0.27 -23.65 -9.33
N THR A 35 0.66 -23.66 -8.05
CA THR A 35 1.43 -24.75 -7.43
C THR A 35 0.99 -25.02 -5.99
N PRO A 36 1.11 -26.28 -5.51
CA PRO A 36 0.78 -26.64 -4.13
C PRO A 36 1.71 -25.98 -3.11
N GLY A 37 2.92 -25.56 -3.51
CA GLY A 37 3.92 -24.86 -2.71
C GLY A 37 4.94 -24.19 -3.63
N ILE A 38 5.97 -23.59 -3.05
CA ILE A 38 7.05 -22.96 -3.82
C ILE A 38 8.21 -23.92 -3.96
N TYR A 39 8.62 -24.16 -5.20
CA TYR A 39 9.78 -24.99 -5.53
C TYR A 39 10.90 -24.10 -6.05
N ASN A 40 12.12 -24.33 -5.55
CA ASN A 40 13.31 -23.64 -6.03
C ASN A 40 13.69 -24.12 -7.45
N HIS A 41 14.73 -23.51 -8.04
CA HIS A 41 15.21 -23.88 -9.38
C HIS A 41 15.70 -25.34 -9.48
N ALA A 42 16.14 -25.93 -8.36
CA ALA A 42 16.55 -27.34 -8.26
C ALA A 42 15.36 -28.31 -8.09
N ASN A 43 14.13 -27.83 -8.19
CA ASN A 43 12.90 -28.62 -8.02
C ASN A 43 12.74 -29.20 -6.61
N ILE A 44 13.26 -28.52 -5.59
CA ILE A 44 13.08 -28.86 -4.19
C ILE A 44 11.98 -27.96 -3.61
N LEU A 45 11.05 -28.55 -2.87
CA LEU A 45 10.01 -27.80 -2.17
C LEU A 45 10.65 -26.93 -1.10
N ALA A 46 10.61 -25.62 -1.27
CA ALA A 46 11.26 -24.65 -0.40
C ALA A 46 10.33 -24.05 0.67
N MET A 47 9.04 -23.96 0.34
CA MET A 47 7.99 -23.41 1.21
C MET A 47 6.64 -24.01 0.83
N LYS A 48 5.83 -24.38 1.83
CA LYS A 48 4.46 -24.86 1.65
C LYS A 48 3.64 -24.58 2.91
N CYS A 49 3.00 -23.43 2.96
CA CYS A 49 2.13 -23.10 4.07
C CYS A 49 0.79 -23.85 3.93
N GLU A 50 0.42 -24.57 4.98
CA GLU A 50 -0.87 -25.23 5.13
C GLU A 50 -1.61 -24.63 6.32
N VAL A 51 -2.93 -24.56 6.21
CA VAL A 51 -3.80 -24.14 7.31
C VAL A 51 -4.58 -25.34 7.79
N ALA A 52 -4.58 -25.56 9.11
CA ALA A 52 -5.32 -26.64 9.73
C ALA A 52 -6.83 -26.46 9.54
N SER A 53 -7.60 -27.51 9.89
CA SER A 53 -9.06 -27.51 9.78
C SER A 53 -9.76 -26.48 10.67
N ASP A 54 -9.05 -25.88 11.63
CA ASP A 54 -9.53 -24.74 12.42
C ASP A 54 -9.38 -23.38 11.71
N GLY A 55 -8.91 -23.37 10.46
CA GLY A 55 -8.81 -22.18 9.62
C GLY A 55 -7.84 -21.10 10.10
N LEU A 56 -7.20 -21.26 11.26
CA LEU A 56 -6.42 -20.23 11.94
C LEU A 56 -5.03 -20.70 12.33
N THR A 57 -4.78 -22.01 12.35
CA THR A 57 -3.46 -22.57 12.61
C THR A 57 -2.71 -22.77 11.31
N VAL A 58 -1.58 -22.09 11.14
CA VAL A 58 -0.73 -22.22 9.97
C VAL A 58 0.53 -23.02 10.31
N THR A 59 1.01 -23.79 9.35
CA THR A 59 2.29 -24.50 9.42
C THR A 59 2.96 -24.50 8.05
N ASP A 60 4.29 -24.57 7.98
CA ASP A 60 5.03 -24.78 6.74
C ASP A 60 5.61 -26.18 6.72
N ASN A 61 5.12 -27.02 5.82
CA ASN A 61 5.57 -28.40 5.73
C ASN A 61 6.99 -28.54 5.15
N ALA A 62 7.56 -27.47 4.57
CA ALA A 62 8.95 -27.44 4.14
C ALA A 62 9.89 -26.89 5.23
N TRP A 63 9.36 -26.54 6.42
CA TRP A 63 10.13 -25.84 7.45
C TRP A 63 11.40 -26.60 7.86
N ASP A 64 11.26 -27.88 8.22
CA ASP A 64 12.39 -28.70 8.66
C ASP A 64 13.17 -29.32 7.51
N SER A 65 12.47 -29.65 6.41
CA SER A 65 13.04 -30.45 5.31
C SER A 65 13.87 -29.63 4.33
N TYR A 66 13.62 -28.33 4.18
CA TYR A 66 14.37 -27.45 3.29
C TYR A 66 15.33 -26.52 4.05
N GLN A 67 16.62 -26.67 3.76
CA GLN A 67 17.73 -25.92 4.35
C GLN A 67 18.66 -25.39 3.27
N VAL A 68 19.25 -24.22 3.51
CA VAL A 68 20.29 -23.64 2.65
C VAL A 68 21.62 -23.73 3.40
N PRO A 69 22.62 -24.50 2.93
CA PRO A 69 23.88 -24.71 3.65
C PRO A 69 24.58 -23.40 4.02
N GLY A 70 24.89 -23.21 5.30
CA GLY A 70 25.56 -22.02 5.82
C GLY A 70 24.64 -20.83 6.14
N PHE A 71 23.31 -20.99 6.00
CA PHE A 71 22.34 -19.93 6.27
C PHE A 71 21.34 -20.36 7.35
N ALA A 72 20.94 -19.41 8.20
CA ALA A 72 19.85 -19.57 9.15
C ALA A 72 18.50 -19.29 8.48
N LYS A 73 17.39 -19.71 9.13
CA LYS A 73 16.03 -19.59 8.61
C LYS A 73 15.16 -18.75 9.55
N ARG A 74 14.28 -17.88 9.01
CA ARG A 74 13.32 -17.09 9.81
C ARG A 74 12.02 -16.80 9.05
N TRP A 75 10.96 -16.55 9.81
CA TRP A 75 9.67 -16.08 9.28
C TRP A 75 9.52 -14.57 9.40
N THR A 76 8.80 -13.98 8.46
CA THR A 76 8.11 -12.69 8.65
C THR A 76 6.61 -12.83 8.35
N LEU A 77 5.81 -12.03 9.04
CA LEU A 77 4.38 -11.85 8.81
C LEU A 77 4.16 -10.47 8.22
N ASN A 78 3.41 -10.38 7.12
CA ASN A 78 3.10 -9.13 6.41
C ASN A 78 4.35 -8.27 6.15
N MET A 79 5.47 -8.90 5.78
CA MET A 79 6.76 -8.25 5.54
C MET A 79 7.26 -7.37 6.70
N GLY A 80 6.77 -7.63 7.93
CA GLY A 80 7.21 -6.96 9.14
C GLY A 80 8.56 -7.49 9.65
N ALA A 81 8.92 -7.10 10.88
CA ALA A 81 10.10 -7.64 11.55
C ALA A 81 10.01 -9.18 11.66
N PRO A 82 11.14 -9.91 11.72
CA PRO A 82 11.15 -11.35 11.95
C PRO A 82 10.30 -11.77 13.15
N MET A 83 9.64 -12.92 13.03
CA MET A 83 8.96 -13.57 14.16
C MET A 83 10.01 -14.12 15.13
N GLU A 84 9.73 -14.02 16.42
CA GLU A 84 10.62 -14.54 17.48
C GLU A 84 10.61 -16.08 17.52
N VAL A 85 9.53 -16.68 17.04
CA VAL A 85 9.35 -18.13 16.91
C VAL A 85 8.98 -18.48 15.47
N PRO A 86 9.34 -19.69 14.99
CA PRO A 86 8.82 -20.19 13.74
C PRO A 86 7.29 -20.21 13.74
N LEU A 87 6.68 -19.96 12.59
CA LEU A 87 5.22 -20.07 12.42
C LEU A 87 4.78 -21.53 12.18
N GLU A 88 5.49 -22.48 12.77
CA GLU A 88 5.18 -23.91 12.68
C GLU A 88 4.07 -24.24 13.70
N ASN A 89 2.91 -24.67 13.21
CA ASN A 89 1.70 -24.86 14.02
C ASN A 89 1.28 -23.60 14.80
N PHE A 90 1.57 -22.41 14.27
CA PHE A 90 1.21 -21.15 14.89
C PHE A 90 -0.27 -20.85 14.69
N ARG A 91 -0.99 -20.63 15.80
CA ARG A 91 -2.41 -20.30 15.78
C ARG A 91 -2.65 -18.81 15.92
N PHE A 92 -3.26 -18.21 14.90
CA PHE A 92 -3.71 -16.84 14.95
C PHE A 92 -4.92 -16.67 15.90
N PRO A 93 -5.04 -15.51 16.58
CA PRO A 93 -6.25 -15.15 17.33
C PRO A 93 -7.50 -15.18 16.46
N ALA A 94 -8.68 -15.36 17.06
CA ALA A 94 -9.94 -15.47 16.33
C ALA A 94 -10.30 -14.20 15.54
N GLU A 95 -9.80 -13.05 15.99
CA GLU A 95 -9.98 -11.74 15.37
C GLU A 95 -9.33 -11.66 13.98
N PHE A 96 -8.35 -12.50 13.68
CA PHE A 96 -7.72 -12.61 12.36
C PHE A 96 -8.54 -13.39 11.34
N ALA A 97 -9.67 -14.00 11.74
CA ALA A 97 -10.50 -14.78 10.84
C ALA A 97 -10.87 -13.99 9.57
N GLY A 98 -10.81 -14.65 8.41
CA GLY A 98 -11.12 -14.04 7.12
C GLY A 98 -10.11 -13.03 6.58
N LEU A 99 -9.04 -12.68 7.33
CA LEU A 99 -8.02 -11.73 6.87
C LEU A 99 -6.96 -12.40 6.00
N PRO A 100 -6.44 -11.71 4.97
CA PRO A 100 -5.30 -12.16 4.20
C PRO A 100 -4.00 -11.88 4.96
N ILE A 101 -3.12 -12.86 5.01
CA ILE A 101 -1.79 -12.77 5.59
C ILE A 101 -0.74 -13.14 4.56
N HIS A 102 0.37 -12.42 4.60
CA HIS A 102 1.55 -12.69 3.79
C HIS A 102 2.58 -13.32 4.70
N LEU A 103 2.98 -14.53 4.36
CA LEU A 103 3.97 -15.27 5.11
C LEU A 103 5.23 -15.33 4.26
N THR A 104 6.38 -15.12 4.88
CA THR A 104 7.65 -15.09 4.17
C THR A 104 8.72 -15.84 4.93
N VAL A 105 9.47 -16.68 4.23
CA VAL A 105 10.59 -17.46 4.75
C VAL A 105 11.88 -16.93 4.16
N GLU A 106 12.77 -16.46 5.02
CA GLU A 106 14.10 -15.97 4.66
C GLU A 106 15.19 -16.93 5.09
N PHE A 107 16.11 -17.22 4.18
CA PHE A 107 17.37 -17.90 4.45
C PHE A 107 18.49 -16.86 4.47
N TYR A 108 19.05 -16.59 5.63
CA TYR A 108 19.88 -15.41 5.89
C TYR A 108 21.20 -15.75 6.59
N ASN A 109 22.21 -14.91 6.39
CA ASN A 109 23.50 -15.06 7.05
C ASN A 109 23.36 -14.70 8.53
N ALA A 110 23.58 -15.65 9.45
CA ALA A 110 23.42 -15.41 10.88
C ALA A 110 24.38 -14.36 11.44
N GLU A 111 25.58 -14.23 10.87
CA GLU A 111 26.58 -13.23 11.27
C GLU A 111 26.24 -11.84 10.72
N LYS A 112 25.49 -11.79 9.62
CA LYS A 112 25.06 -10.56 8.95
C LYS A 112 23.59 -10.65 8.54
N PRO A 113 22.64 -10.47 9.49
CA PRO A 113 21.24 -10.83 9.26
C PRO A 113 20.46 -10.08 8.17
N TRP A 114 21.08 -9.08 7.55
CA TRP A 114 20.57 -8.36 6.38
C TRP A 114 20.98 -9.01 5.05
N GLU A 115 21.96 -9.93 5.03
CA GLU A 115 22.34 -10.70 3.85
C GLU A 115 21.39 -11.91 3.72
N VAL A 116 20.36 -11.77 2.86
CA VAL A 116 19.39 -12.83 2.56
C VAL A 116 19.79 -13.55 1.27
N LYS A 117 19.96 -14.87 1.34
CA LYS A 117 20.36 -15.73 0.22
C LYS A 117 19.18 -16.19 -0.61
N GLU A 118 18.12 -16.64 0.05
CA GLU A 118 16.88 -17.06 -0.57
C GLU A 118 15.70 -16.51 0.22
N ASN A 119 14.63 -16.17 -0.48
CA ASN A 119 13.46 -15.56 0.13
C ASN A 119 12.18 -16.02 -0.60
N TYR A 120 11.21 -16.55 0.14
CA TYR A 120 9.99 -17.14 -0.40
C TYR A 120 8.76 -16.55 0.27
N GLN A 121 7.71 -16.24 -0.49
CA GLN A 121 6.47 -15.67 0.03
C GLN A 121 5.25 -16.51 -0.37
N GLU A 122 4.34 -16.79 0.56
CA GLU A 122 2.98 -17.25 0.25
C GLU A 122 1.94 -16.30 0.85
N ILE A 123 0.77 -16.23 0.23
CA ILE A 123 -0.35 -15.40 0.67
C ILE A 123 -1.54 -16.32 0.94
N LEU A 124 -2.07 -16.24 2.16
CA LEU A 124 -3.21 -17.05 2.61
C LEU A 124 -4.33 -16.14 3.11
N GLN A 125 -5.57 -16.47 2.82
CA GLN A 125 -6.72 -15.98 3.56
C GLN A 125 -7.02 -16.96 4.69
N LEU A 126 -7.02 -16.47 5.93
CA LEU A 126 -7.41 -17.27 7.08
C LEU A 126 -8.90 -17.60 7.02
N GLY A 127 -9.28 -18.75 7.60
CA GLY A 127 -10.67 -19.22 7.62
C GLY A 127 -11.57 -18.31 8.45
N GLY A 128 -12.87 -18.36 8.16
CA GLY A 128 -13.91 -17.59 8.85
C GLY A 128 -14.21 -16.25 8.18
N ASN A 129 -14.87 -15.37 8.93
CA ASN A 129 -15.32 -14.07 8.46
C ASN A 129 -14.52 -12.97 9.17
N SER A 130 -14.20 -11.91 8.42
CA SER A 130 -13.53 -10.73 8.94
C SER A 130 -14.39 -9.97 9.94
N ASN A 131 -13.80 -9.57 11.06
CA ASN A 131 -14.47 -8.84 12.13
C ASN A 131 -13.88 -7.43 12.36
N ILE A 132 -13.01 -6.95 11.47
CA ILE A 132 -12.34 -5.63 11.62
C ILE A 132 -13.18 -4.46 11.08
N GLY A 133 -14.49 -4.65 10.91
CA GLY A 133 -15.39 -3.62 10.38
C GLY A 133 -15.23 -3.36 8.89
N LEU A 134 -14.85 -4.38 8.10
CA LEU A 134 -14.96 -4.30 6.64
C LEU A 134 -16.44 -4.25 6.25
N PRO A 135 -16.83 -3.47 5.23
CA PRO A 135 -18.23 -3.38 4.81
C PRO A 135 -18.68 -4.69 4.16
N ASP A 136 -19.96 -5.05 4.31
CA ASP A 136 -20.52 -6.34 3.87
C ASP A 136 -20.32 -6.65 2.38
N TRP A 137 -20.22 -5.62 1.53
CA TRP A 137 -20.00 -5.77 0.09
C TRP A 137 -18.53 -6.07 -0.25
N PHE A 138 -17.59 -5.82 0.67
CA PHE A 138 -16.17 -5.99 0.41
C PHE A 138 -15.75 -7.44 0.59
N HIS A 139 -15.15 -8.01 -0.46
CA HIS A 139 -14.67 -9.37 -0.45
C HIS A 139 -13.26 -9.48 -1.05
N ILE A 140 -12.54 -10.48 -0.56
CA ILE A 140 -11.21 -10.87 -1.04
C ILE A 140 -11.41 -11.89 -2.16
N PRO A 141 -10.85 -11.70 -3.37
CA PRO A 141 -10.95 -12.68 -4.43
C PRO A 141 -10.18 -13.95 -4.04
N THR A 142 -10.88 -15.08 -3.99
CA THR A 142 -10.34 -16.37 -3.52
C THR A 142 -10.08 -17.38 -4.63
N GLN A 143 -10.75 -17.22 -5.77
CA GLN A 143 -10.64 -18.12 -6.94
C GLN A 143 -10.03 -17.42 -8.15
N ARG A 144 -9.41 -16.27 -7.91
CA ARG A 144 -8.86 -15.37 -8.91
C ARG A 144 -7.58 -14.75 -8.40
N LEU A 145 -6.66 -14.45 -9.31
CA LEU A 145 -5.43 -13.73 -9.02
C LEU A 145 -5.68 -12.22 -8.93
N ALA A 146 -6.65 -11.71 -9.68
CA ALA A 146 -7.09 -10.33 -9.60
C ALA A 146 -8.61 -10.27 -9.43
N TYR A 147 -9.08 -9.33 -8.62
CA TYR A 147 -10.49 -8.96 -8.64
C TYR A 147 -10.69 -7.98 -9.79
N ASP A 148 -11.66 -8.27 -10.62
CA ASP A 148 -12.15 -7.29 -11.57
C ASP A 148 -13.30 -6.53 -10.92
N PHE A 149 -13.20 -5.20 -10.85
CA PHE A 149 -14.39 -4.39 -10.57
C PHE A 149 -15.43 -4.57 -11.69
N ASP A 150 -15.07 -5.20 -12.81
CA ASP A 150 -15.92 -5.43 -13.98
C ASP A 150 -17.08 -6.44 -13.79
N GLU A 151 -17.13 -7.23 -12.70
CA GLU A 151 -18.11 -8.34 -12.56
C GLU A 151 -19.37 -8.04 -11.70
N GLY A 152 -19.79 -6.78 -11.52
CA GLY A 152 -21.19 -6.51 -11.13
C GLY A 152 -21.56 -5.14 -10.55
N ASN A 153 -22.78 -5.08 -9.98
CA ASN A 153 -23.45 -3.88 -9.44
C ASN A 153 -23.03 -3.48 -8.01
N TRP A 154 -21.80 -3.76 -7.60
CA TRP A 154 -21.45 -3.89 -6.18
C TRP A 154 -21.25 -2.56 -5.42
N PHE A 155 -21.05 -1.45 -6.14
CA PHE A 155 -20.99 -0.14 -5.48
C PHE A 155 -22.41 0.38 -5.16
N PRO A 156 -22.67 0.82 -3.92
CA PRO A 156 -23.96 1.42 -3.52
C PRO A 156 -24.38 2.66 -4.32
N SER A 157 -23.51 3.20 -5.16
CA SER A 157 -23.74 4.33 -6.06
C SER A 157 -24.36 3.97 -7.41
N GLY A 158 -24.60 2.68 -7.72
CA GLY A 158 -25.24 2.23 -8.96
C GLY A 158 -24.29 2.07 -10.15
N TRP A 159 -23.02 1.73 -9.92
CA TRP A 159 -21.99 1.60 -10.96
C TRP A 159 -22.04 0.24 -11.67
N THR A 160 -21.88 0.25 -13.00
CA THR A 160 -21.80 -0.95 -13.84
C THR A 160 -20.65 -0.83 -14.85
N LEU A 161 -20.00 -1.95 -15.12
CA LEU A 161 -18.80 -2.06 -15.95
C LEU A 161 -18.99 -3.17 -17.02
N PRO A 162 -18.31 -3.11 -18.18
CA PRO A 162 -18.45 -4.11 -19.24
C PRO A 162 -17.74 -5.44 -18.90
N ASN A 163 -18.37 -6.57 -19.20
CA ASN A 163 -17.87 -7.93 -18.88
C ASN A 163 -16.51 -8.27 -19.55
N GLY A 164 -15.58 -8.87 -18.78
CA GLY A 164 -14.31 -9.42 -19.30
C GLY A 164 -13.48 -10.19 -18.26
N LYS A 165 -12.47 -10.96 -18.71
CA LYS A 165 -11.45 -11.63 -17.87
C LYS A 165 -10.10 -10.89 -17.95
N TYR A 166 -10.12 -9.57 -17.90
CA TYR A 166 -8.92 -8.75 -18.07
C TYR A 166 -8.92 -7.66 -17.02
N ALA A 167 -8.05 -7.73 -16.01
CA ALA A 167 -8.00 -6.61 -15.08
C ALA A 167 -7.16 -5.47 -15.67
N LEU A 168 -7.85 -4.34 -15.85
CA LEU A 168 -7.29 -3.07 -16.28
C LEU A 168 -7.20 -2.15 -15.07
N TRP A 169 -5.99 -1.92 -14.59
CA TRP A 169 -5.74 -1.27 -13.30
C TRP A 169 -6.28 0.17 -13.21
N GLN A 170 -6.24 0.91 -14.32
CA GLN A 170 -6.94 2.19 -14.52
C GLN A 170 -7.98 2.10 -15.67
N GLY A 171 -8.64 0.94 -15.80
CA GLY A 171 -9.41 0.57 -16.99
C GLY A 171 -10.57 1.46 -17.38
N ALA A 172 -11.02 1.29 -18.64
CA ALA A 172 -12.24 1.85 -19.25
C ALA A 172 -13.44 1.83 -18.30
N ALA A 173 -13.49 0.86 -17.41
CA ALA A 173 -14.50 0.74 -16.39
C ALA A 173 -14.55 1.95 -15.45
N LYS A 174 -13.47 2.28 -14.73
CA LYS A 174 -13.41 3.48 -13.87
C LYS A 174 -13.68 4.76 -14.66
N ALA A 175 -13.26 4.78 -15.91
CA ALA A 175 -13.46 5.89 -16.84
C ALA A 175 -14.89 5.94 -17.44
N ARG A 176 -15.73 4.93 -17.26
CA ARG A 176 -17.15 4.92 -17.68
C ARG A 176 -18.11 5.06 -16.50
N GLN A 177 -17.61 4.92 -15.28
CA GLN A 177 -18.39 5.19 -14.07
C GLN A 177 -18.73 6.67 -13.99
N GLN A 178 -19.97 6.94 -13.60
CA GLN A 178 -20.47 8.26 -13.31
C GLN A 178 -20.86 8.32 -11.83
N ASP A 179 -20.38 9.32 -11.12
CA ASP A 179 -20.84 9.66 -9.78
C ASP A 179 -22.29 10.20 -9.83
N ARG A 180 -22.82 10.60 -8.67
CA ARG A 180 -24.17 11.18 -8.56
C ARG A 180 -24.37 12.48 -9.35
N ASN A 181 -23.30 13.09 -9.84
CA ASN A 181 -23.27 14.32 -10.64
C ASN A 181 -22.93 14.04 -12.11
N GLY A 182 -22.84 12.78 -12.53
CA GLY A 182 -22.49 12.41 -13.91
C GLY A 182 -20.99 12.49 -14.24
N GLN A 183 -20.10 12.69 -13.26
CA GLN A 183 -18.64 12.83 -13.48
C GLN A 183 -17.89 11.53 -13.20
N CYS A 184 -16.66 11.37 -13.70
CA CYS A 184 -15.82 10.22 -13.32
C CYS A 184 -15.57 10.27 -11.81
N PRO A 185 -15.87 9.21 -11.05
CA PRO A 185 -15.80 9.24 -9.58
C PRO A 185 -14.39 9.45 -9.04
N MET A 186 -13.34 9.26 -9.85
CA MET A 186 -11.97 9.65 -9.49
C MET A 186 -11.83 11.17 -9.28
N TYR A 187 -12.74 11.99 -9.81
CA TYR A 187 -12.71 13.45 -9.61
C TYR A 187 -13.30 13.90 -8.27
N ASP A 188 -14.07 13.03 -7.60
CA ASP A 188 -14.75 13.34 -6.34
C ASP A 188 -13.90 13.05 -5.08
N PHE A 189 -12.76 12.36 -5.23
CA PHE A 189 -11.92 11.89 -4.14
C PHE A 189 -10.49 12.39 -4.25
N GLY A 190 -9.94 12.88 -3.13
CA GLY A 190 -8.63 13.51 -2.96
C GLY A 190 -7.62 13.07 -4.01
N PHE A 191 -7.30 14.01 -4.91
CA PHE A 191 -6.21 13.98 -5.87
C PHE A 191 -5.96 12.63 -6.58
N THR A 192 -6.89 12.23 -7.45
CA THR A 192 -6.65 11.14 -8.41
C THR A 192 -6.70 11.65 -9.84
N HIS A 193 -5.65 12.34 -10.25
CA HIS A 193 -5.46 12.67 -11.66
C HIS A 193 -5.11 11.41 -12.44
N VAL A 194 -5.78 11.24 -13.57
CA VAL A 194 -5.61 10.06 -14.41
C VAL A 194 -4.62 10.35 -15.52
N SER A 195 -3.66 9.45 -15.70
CA SER A 195 -2.69 9.58 -16.78
C SER A 195 -3.39 9.36 -18.14
N PRO A 196 -3.16 10.23 -19.14
CA PRO A 196 -3.72 10.07 -20.48
C PRO A 196 -3.43 8.70 -21.11
N ILE A 197 -2.28 8.10 -20.81
CA ILE A 197 -1.84 6.79 -21.33
C ILE A 197 -2.42 5.60 -20.57
N ALA A 198 -3.06 5.83 -19.42
CA ALA A 198 -3.73 4.80 -18.64
C ALA A 198 -5.14 4.48 -19.11
N MET A 199 -5.65 5.31 -20.01
CA MET A 199 -6.99 5.17 -20.55
C MET A 199 -6.99 4.09 -21.60
N THR A 200 -7.79 3.05 -21.38
CA THR A 200 -8.14 2.16 -22.48
C THR A 200 -9.07 2.89 -23.45
N PRO A 201 -8.96 2.63 -24.76
CA PRO A 201 -9.78 3.34 -25.73
C PRO A 201 -11.29 3.12 -25.48
N GLY A 202 -12.04 4.24 -25.49
CA GLY A 202 -13.45 4.30 -25.11
C GLY A 202 -13.73 4.54 -23.62
N GLY A 203 -12.73 4.88 -22.79
CA GLY A 203 -12.91 5.45 -21.45
C GLY A 203 -13.04 6.98 -21.47
N ALA A 204 -13.72 7.61 -20.49
CA ALA A 204 -13.70 9.06 -20.34
C ALA A 204 -12.28 9.54 -20.07
N THR A 205 -11.83 10.50 -20.87
CA THR A 205 -10.49 11.06 -20.77
C THR A 205 -10.40 12.17 -19.72
N GLY A 206 -11.54 12.67 -19.23
CA GLY A 206 -11.60 13.86 -18.37
C GLY A 206 -11.36 15.17 -19.12
N THR A 207 -11.62 16.29 -18.47
CA THR A 207 -11.15 17.61 -18.93
C THR A 207 -9.73 17.86 -18.42
N ARG A 208 -9.00 18.82 -19.01
CA ARG A 208 -7.63 19.18 -18.60
C ARG A 208 -7.47 19.30 -17.08
N ASN A 209 -8.43 19.95 -16.41
CA ASN A 209 -8.39 20.20 -14.97
C ASN A 209 -8.27 18.93 -14.11
N HIS A 210 -8.67 17.79 -14.66
CA HIS A 210 -8.68 16.50 -13.98
C HIS A 210 -7.66 15.48 -14.54
N ARG A 211 -6.75 15.93 -15.41
CA ARG A 211 -5.70 15.08 -16.00
C ARG A 211 -4.32 15.46 -15.47
N GLY A 212 -3.53 14.44 -15.19
CA GLY A 212 -2.17 14.59 -14.69
C GLY A 212 -1.32 13.50 -15.31
N HIS A 213 -0.11 13.84 -15.75
CA HIS A 213 0.72 12.91 -16.50
C HIS A 213 2.13 12.85 -15.96
N LEU A 214 2.57 11.64 -15.66
CA LEU A 214 3.98 11.31 -15.49
C LEU A 214 4.48 10.77 -16.82
N PHE A 215 5.53 11.41 -17.34
CA PHE A 215 6.21 10.98 -18.56
C PHE A 215 7.65 10.62 -18.26
N THR A 216 8.11 9.56 -18.90
CA THR A 216 9.43 8.94 -18.64
C THR A 216 10.56 9.75 -19.27
N ASP A 217 11.79 9.51 -18.80
CA ASP A 217 12.99 10.20 -19.30
C ASP A 217 13.11 10.20 -20.83
N ASN A 218 12.77 9.07 -21.47
CA ASN A 218 12.85 8.90 -22.92
C ASN A 218 11.85 9.76 -23.72
N GLU A 219 10.87 10.39 -23.08
CA GLU A 219 9.89 11.26 -23.75
C GLU A 219 10.40 12.69 -23.90
N TRP A 220 11.32 13.12 -23.03
CA TRP A 220 11.84 14.48 -23.00
C TRP A 220 13.36 14.55 -23.14
N ILE A 221 14.01 13.40 -23.31
CA ILE A 221 15.43 13.25 -23.63
C ILE A 221 15.56 12.32 -24.85
N PRO A 222 16.40 12.65 -25.84
CA PRO A 222 16.61 11.81 -27.02
C PRO A 222 16.93 10.34 -26.68
N PHE A 223 16.07 9.42 -27.16
CA PHE A 223 16.17 7.98 -26.91
C PHE A 223 16.17 7.19 -28.23
N ASP A 224 17.07 6.21 -28.33
CA ASP A 224 17.18 5.27 -29.45
C ASP A 224 16.53 3.93 -29.04
N GLY A 225 15.24 3.78 -29.34
CA GLY A 225 14.49 2.57 -29.03
C GLY A 225 15.01 1.30 -29.72
N SER A 226 15.87 1.40 -30.74
CA SER A 226 16.49 0.23 -31.36
C SER A 226 17.65 -0.33 -30.53
N LYS A 227 18.28 0.53 -29.73
CA LYS A 227 19.41 0.19 -28.85
C LYS A 227 19.02 0.13 -27.38
N ASP A 228 17.78 0.47 -27.06
CA ASP A 228 17.27 0.53 -25.70
C ASP A 228 18.13 1.46 -24.82
N GLY A 229 18.39 2.68 -25.32
CA GLY A 229 19.24 3.64 -24.62
C GLY A 229 19.16 5.07 -25.16
N PHE A 230 19.63 6.04 -24.36
CA PHE A 230 19.65 7.46 -24.76
C PHE A 230 20.64 7.72 -25.91
N SER A 231 20.19 8.49 -26.91
CA SER A 231 21.02 8.90 -28.04
C SER A 231 21.80 10.20 -27.77
N ALA A 232 21.54 10.84 -26.62
CA ALA A 232 22.25 12.02 -26.14
C ALA A 232 22.51 11.92 -24.63
N ASP A 233 23.45 12.72 -24.12
CA ASP A 233 23.74 12.79 -22.68
C ASP A 233 22.51 13.34 -21.90
N PRO A 234 21.86 12.53 -21.04
CA PRO A 234 20.66 12.94 -20.31
C PRO A 234 20.93 14.01 -19.25
N THR A 235 22.19 14.17 -18.83
CA THR A 235 22.58 15.14 -17.79
C THR A 235 22.85 16.55 -18.35
N ASN A 236 22.91 16.69 -19.68
CA ASN A 236 23.17 17.95 -20.36
C ASN A 236 21.83 18.66 -20.69
N PRO A 237 21.57 19.86 -20.12
CA PRO A 237 20.32 20.59 -20.34
C PRO A 237 20.03 20.95 -21.80
N ALA A 238 21.04 21.01 -22.67
CA ALA A 238 20.84 21.27 -24.11
C ALA A 238 20.05 20.15 -24.81
N ASN A 239 19.95 18.97 -24.20
CA ASN A 239 19.23 17.81 -24.74
C ASN A 239 17.80 17.67 -24.19
N TRP A 240 17.36 18.56 -23.29
CA TRP A 240 16.03 18.49 -22.68
C TRP A 240 14.98 19.13 -23.60
N ASN A 241 14.00 18.34 -24.01
CA ASN A 241 12.99 18.74 -24.98
C ASN A 241 11.79 19.42 -24.32
N ILE A 242 11.73 20.75 -24.41
CA ILE A 242 10.61 21.56 -23.88
C ILE A 242 9.28 21.28 -24.60
N GLU A 243 9.29 20.82 -25.85
CA GLU A 243 8.05 20.57 -26.60
C GLU A 243 7.21 19.46 -25.97
N THR A 244 7.84 18.46 -25.36
CA THR A 244 7.15 17.41 -24.58
C THR A 244 6.39 18.02 -23.39
N PHE A 245 6.99 18.99 -22.69
CA PHE A 245 6.35 19.68 -21.58
C PHE A 245 5.15 20.50 -22.04
N HIS A 246 5.28 21.24 -23.15
CA HIS A 246 4.16 21.99 -23.72
C HIS A 246 3.02 21.09 -24.17
N HIS A 247 3.34 19.98 -24.84
CA HIS A 247 2.35 18.99 -25.27
C HIS A 247 1.47 18.50 -24.10
N TYR A 248 2.10 18.11 -22.99
CA TYR A 248 1.35 17.65 -21.82
C TYR A 248 0.69 18.79 -21.04
N ALA A 249 1.30 19.98 -20.98
CA ALA A 249 0.70 21.17 -20.35
C ALA A 249 -0.61 21.62 -21.03
N ASP A 250 -0.75 21.38 -22.34
CA ASP A 250 -1.97 21.66 -23.09
C ASP A 250 -3.12 20.71 -22.75
N THR A 251 -2.81 19.49 -22.33
CA THR A 251 -3.80 18.43 -22.10
C THR A 251 -4.01 18.09 -20.63
N CYS A 252 -3.08 18.44 -19.75
CA CYS A 252 -3.08 18.13 -18.32
C CYS A 252 -3.02 19.40 -17.46
N SER A 253 -3.62 19.35 -16.27
CA SER A 253 -3.44 20.36 -15.22
C SER A 253 -2.21 20.07 -14.36
N ILE A 254 -1.65 18.87 -14.49
CA ILE A 254 -0.46 18.42 -13.75
C ILE A 254 0.48 17.69 -14.68
N ILE A 255 1.76 18.04 -14.62
CA ILE A 255 2.80 17.31 -15.34
C ILE A 255 3.95 16.95 -14.40
N ILE A 256 4.49 15.75 -14.55
CA ILE A 256 5.47 15.14 -13.66
C ILE A 256 6.54 14.46 -14.54
N PRO A 257 7.59 15.17 -14.97
CA PRO A 257 8.73 14.52 -15.62
C PRO A 257 9.40 13.53 -14.66
N ASP A 258 9.83 12.39 -15.19
CA ASP A 258 10.82 11.52 -14.55
C ASP A 258 12.22 12.11 -14.64
N PHE A 259 13.05 11.92 -13.61
CA PHE A 259 14.40 12.49 -13.44
C PHE A 259 15.47 11.41 -13.16
N GLU A 260 15.19 10.14 -13.41
CA GLU A 260 16.13 9.05 -13.16
C GLU A 260 17.41 9.21 -14.02
N ALA A 261 17.27 9.38 -15.33
CA ALA A 261 18.38 9.51 -16.26
C ALA A 261 19.14 10.86 -16.19
N PRO A 262 18.48 12.02 -15.99
CA PRO A 262 19.18 13.29 -15.71
C PRO A 262 20.01 13.28 -14.43
N LEU A 263 19.82 12.28 -13.56
CA LEU A 263 20.63 12.06 -12.37
C LEU A 263 20.60 13.26 -11.42
N TYR A 264 19.40 13.74 -11.09
CA TYR A 264 19.18 15.02 -10.39
C TYR A 264 19.94 15.20 -9.08
N HIS A 265 20.27 14.10 -8.39
CA HIS A 265 21.05 14.10 -7.16
C HIS A 265 22.50 14.58 -7.34
N THR A 266 22.98 14.70 -8.59
CA THR A 266 24.33 15.19 -8.94
C THR A 266 24.32 16.56 -9.62
N TRP A 267 23.16 17.18 -9.77
CA TRP A 267 23.04 18.45 -10.48
C TRP A 267 23.87 19.57 -9.87
N LYS A 268 24.47 20.38 -10.74
CA LYS A 268 25.13 21.65 -10.38
C LYS A 268 24.14 22.80 -10.59
N ASP A 269 24.54 23.98 -10.15
CA ASP A 269 23.68 25.18 -10.20
C ASP A 269 23.17 25.50 -11.61
N SER A 270 23.99 25.26 -12.63
CA SER A 270 23.61 25.44 -14.03
C SER A 270 22.45 24.52 -14.47
N GLN A 271 22.43 23.26 -14.02
CA GLN A 271 21.34 22.33 -14.35
C GLN A 271 20.04 22.73 -13.65
N TYR A 272 20.12 23.10 -12.36
CA TYR A 272 18.95 23.62 -11.63
C TYR A 272 18.38 24.87 -12.32
N GLN A 273 19.23 25.82 -12.70
CA GLN A 273 18.79 27.03 -13.38
C GLN A 273 18.19 26.74 -14.76
N ALA A 274 18.81 25.83 -15.54
CA ALA A 274 18.29 25.45 -16.85
C ALA A 274 16.90 24.82 -16.74
N PHE A 275 16.70 23.95 -15.76
CA PHE A 275 15.38 23.36 -15.52
C PHE A 275 14.38 24.40 -15.01
N ALA A 276 14.78 25.27 -14.08
CA ALA A 276 13.92 26.37 -13.61
C ALA A 276 13.46 27.28 -14.75
N ASN A 277 14.34 27.57 -15.72
CA ASN A 277 14.01 28.35 -16.91
C ASN A 277 13.01 27.59 -17.80
N LEU A 278 13.23 26.29 -18.05
CA LEU A 278 12.30 25.44 -18.79
C LEU A 278 10.90 25.47 -18.14
N ILE A 279 10.82 25.32 -16.83
CA ILE A 279 9.57 25.41 -16.07
C ILE A 279 8.93 26.80 -16.18
N GLY A 280 9.73 27.86 -16.09
CA GLY A 280 9.29 29.24 -16.29
C GLY A 280 8.65 29.45 -17.66
N ASP A 281 9.29 28.93 -18.72
CA ASP A 281 8.81 29.02 -20.09
C ASP A 281 7.49 28.26 -20.29
N VAL A 282 7.36 27.06 -19.71
CA VAL A 282 6.10 26.30 -19.71
C VAL A 282 4.97 27.06 -19.01
N ARG A 283 5.22 27.60 -17.81
CA ARG A 283 4.20 28.35 -17.06
C ARG A 283 3.89 29.72 -17.65
N SER A 284 4.79 30.33 -18.42
CA SER A 284 4.48 31.55 -19.17
C SER A 284 3.31 31.35 -20.15
N ARG A 285 3.16 30.13 -20.68
CA ARG A 285 2.03 29.72 -21.54
C ARG A 285 0.85 29.16 -20.74
N LYS A 286 1.10 28.48 -19.62
CA LYS A 286 0.09 27.86 -18.73
C LYS A 286 0.31 28.24 -17.25
N PRO A 287 -0.14 29.42 -16.81
CA PRO A 287 0.12 29.90 -15.45
C PRO A 287 -0.50 29.07 -14.34
N ASP A 288 -1.58 28.33 -14.64
CA ASP A 288 -2.33 27.49 -13.72
C ASP A 288 -1.78 26.06 -13.61
N LEU A 289 -0.72 25.72 -14.35
CA LEU A 289 -0.17 24.38 -14.39
C LEU A 289 0.56 24.01 -13.09
N LEU A 290 0.19 22.85 -12.55
CA LEU A 290 0.94 22.19 -11.49
C LEU A 290 2.07 21.36 -12.11
N ILE A 291 3.28 21.54 -11.61
CA ILE A 291 4.47 20.87 -12.10
C ILE A 291 5.23 20.32 -10.91
N GLY A 292 5.36 18.99 -10.90
CA GLY A 292 6.17 18.25 -9.95
C GLY A 292 7.35 17.58 -10.65
N CYS A 293 7.87 16.55 -10.01
CA CYS A 293 8.89 15.66 -10.53
C CYS A 293 8.71 14.30 -9.86
N TRP A 294 8.91 13.23 -10.62
CA TRP A 294 8.79 11.88 -10.08
C TRP A 294 9.72 11.68 -8.89
N GLY A 295 9.19 11.15 -7.78
CA GLY A 295 9.97 10.87 -6.58
C GLY A 295 10.41 12.09 -5.77
N VAL A 296 10.03 13.31 -6.19
CA VAL A 296 10.42 14.55 -5.52
C VAL A 296 9.22 15.14 -4.77
N GLY A 297 9.29 15.08 -3.44
CA GLY A 297 8.36 15.77 -2.55
C GLY A 297 8.72 17.22 -2.30
N VAL A 298 7.93 17.88 -1.46
CA VAL A 298 8.24 19.22 -0.93
C VAL A 298 9.55 19.22 -0.14
N LEU A 299 9.84 18.13 0.57
CA LEU A 299 11.03 17.96 1.40
C LEU A 299 12.07 17.04 0.72
N LYS A 300 13.34 17.22 1.09
CA LYS A 300 14.48 16.46 0.57
C LYS A 300 14.49 15.00 1.00
N SER A 301 13.87 14.75 2.14
CA SER A 301 13.57 13.40 2.58
C SER A 301 12.54 12.88 1.60
N SER A 302 12.89 11.94 0.72
CA SER A 302 11.93 11.23 -0.14
C SER A 302 11.94 9.77 0.28
N PHE A 303 11.11 9.43 1.28
CA PHE A 303 10.79 8.05 1.73
C PHE A 303 11.98 7.12 2.04
N ARG A 304 13.06 7.79 2.39
CA ARG A 304 14.29 7.40 3.06
C ARG A 304 14.24 6.50 4.27
N ILE A 305 13.28 6.65 5.18
CA ILE A 305 13.68 6.64 6.60
C ILE A 305 12.64 5.94 7.44
N PHE A 306 12.74 4.61 7.59
CA PHE A 306 12.49 3.79 8.79
C PHE A 306 12.70 2.32 8.37
N ASP A 307 13.45 1.56 9.16
CA ASP A 307 13.67 0.11 8.97
C ASP A 307 14.26 -0.39 7.63
N SER A 308 14.62 0.48 6.68
CA SER A 308 15.35 0.08 5.46
C SER A 308 16.86 0.04 5.73
N PHE A 309 17.57 -0.92 5.13
CA PHE A 309 19.03 -0.99 5.16
C PHE A 309 19.56 -0.56 3.79
N TYR A 310 20.25 0.57 3.72
CA TYR A 310 21.03 0.96 2.53
C TYR A 310 22.50 0.63 2.81
N GLU A 311 23.09 -0.25 1.99
CA GLU A 311 24.48 -0.72 2.16
C GLU A 311 24.79 -1.24 3.59
N GLY A 312 23.81 -1.90 4.21
CA GLY A 312 23.94 -2.44 5.58
C GLY A 312 23.76 -1.41 6.70
N LYS A 313 23.40 -0.15 6.39
CA LYS A 313 23.09 0.88 7.40
C LYS A 313 21.58 1.11 7.49
N PRO A 314 20.98 1.10 8.69
CA PRO A 314 19.58 1.47 8.86
C PRO A 314 19.40 2.94 8.42
N THR A 315 18.50 3.19 7.48
CA THR A 315 18.26 4.53 6.93
C THR A 315 17.24 5.34 7.74
N GLY A 316 16.85 4.89 8.93
CA GLY A 316 15.90 5.62 9.76
C GLY A 316 16.00 5.38 11.26
N VAL A 317 15.08 6.02 11.98
CA VAL A 317 14.97 5.98 13.45
C VAL A 317 14.64 4.57 13.92
N ILE A 318 15.61 3.94 14.57
CA ILE A 318 15.39 2.75 15.41
C ILE A 318 15.75 3.03 16.88
N ASP A 319 16.18 4.26 17.19
CA ASP A 319 16.58 4.67 18.53
C ASP A 319 15.99 6.04 18.92
N LEU A 320 16.16 6.39 20.19
CA LEU A 320 15.61 7.62 20.74
C LEU A 320 16.23 8.89 20.13
N ASN A 321 17.51 8.85 19.74
CA ASN A 321 18.23 9.98 19.17
C ASN A 321 17.69 10.32 17.78
N GLY A 322 17.49 9.29 16.95
CA GLY A 322 16.82 9.43 15.68
C GLY A 322 15.40 9.98 15.87
N ALA A 323 14.63 9.47 16.85
CA ALA A 323 13.25 9.88 17.05
C ALA A 323 13.16 11.38 17.35
N LYS A 324 14.07 11.84 18.20
CA LYS A 324 14.26 13.26 18.53
C LYS A 324 14.66 14.07 17.31
N GLN A 325 15.70 13.67 16.57
CA GLN A 325 16.16 14.39 15.38
C GLN A 325 15.03 14.62 14.37
N TRP A 326 14.20 13.60 14.17
CA TRP A 326 13.07 13.67 13.26
C TRP A 326 11.92 14.53 13.78
N ARG A 327 11.66 14.50 15.09
CA ARG A 327 10.69 15.41 15.72
C ARG A 327 11.15 16.86 15.58
N ASP A 328 12.42 17.15 15.84
CA ASP A 328 12.97 18.51 15.81
C ASP A 328 12.85 19.16 14.41
N LYS A 329 12.71 18.38 13.34
CA LYS A 329 12.40 18.91 11.99
C LYS A 329 11.04 19.61 11.89
N TYR A 330 10.07 19.30 12.76
CA TYR A 330 8.79 20.02 12.78
C TYR A 330 8.94 21.48 13.24
N ASP A 331 10.02 21.82 13.96
CA ASP A 331 10.26 23.18 14.45
C ASP A 331 10.76 24.10 13.31
N HIS A 332 11.51 23.56 12.35
CA HIS A 332 12.08 24.29 11.20
C HIS A 332 11.95 23.52 9.87
N PRO A 333 10.73 23.20 9.41
CA PRO A 333 10.53 22.29 8.28
C PRO A 333 11.00 22.88 6.93
N ALA A 334 11.12 24.22 6.83
CA ALA A 334 11.63 24.89 5.64
C ALA A 334 13.13 24.64 5.37
N ASP A 335 13.90 24.24 6.38
CA ASP A 335 15.32 23.91 6.23
C ASP A 335 15.52 22.56 5.52
N ASP A 336 14.46 21.76 5.39
CA ASP A 336 14.48 20.44 4.77
C ASP A 336 13.86 20.42 3.36
N LEU A 337 13.61 21.58 2.75
CA LEU A 337 13.04 21.64 1.39
C LEU A 337 13.91 20.90 0.37
N HIS A 338 13.25 20.17 -0.54
CA HIS A 338 13.97 19.45 -1.59
C HIS A 338 14.66 20.46 -2.53
N PRO A 339 15.97 20.34 -2.82
CA PRO A 339 16.68 21.27 -3.69
C PRO A 339 16.04 21.39 -5.08
N VAL A 340 15.67 20.27 -5.71
CA VAL A 340 14.90 20.29 -6.97
C VAL A 340 13.59 21.06 -6.79
N PHE A 341 12.76 20.72 -5.80
CA PHE A 341 11.48 21.41 -5.56
C PHE A 341 11.66 22.93 -5.44
N ASN A 342 12.59 23.35 -4.58
CA ASN A 342 12.82 24.76 -4.26
C ASN A 342 13.49 25.53 -5.42
N ARG A 343 14.55 24.97 -6.00
CA ARG A 343 15.38 25.67 -6.99
C ARG A 343 14.79 25.66 -8.40
N CYS A 344 13.98 24.66 -8.72
CA CYS A 344 13.28 24.55 -9.99
C CYS A 344 11.89 25.21 -9.98
N ASN A 345 11.51 25.86 -8.88
CA ASN A 345 10.20 26.48 -8.69
C ASN A 345 9.05 25.47 -8.92
N LEU A 346 9.16 24.24 -8.41
CA LEU A 346 8.05 23.30 -8.46
C LEU A 346 6.91 23.79 -7.56
N ASN A 347 5.67 23.49 -7.94
CA ASN A 347 4.46 23.87 -7.18
C ASN A 347 3.56 22.66 -6.88
N PHE A 348 4.09 21.45 -7.09
CA PHE A 348 3.42 20.19 -6.81
C PHE A 348 4.45 19.19 -6.28
N GLY A 349 4.30 18.77 -5.04
CA GLY A 349 5.09 17.70 -4.45
C GLY A 349 4.52 16.35 -4.87
N ASN A 350 5.38 15.46 -5.37
CA ASN A 350 5.00 14.12 -5.80
C ASN A 350 6.01 13.09 -5.31
N PRO A 351 6.15 12.93 -3.98
CA PRO A 351 7.07 11.94 -3.47
C PRO A 351 6.52 10.55 -3.85
N SER A 352 7.40 9.66 -4.34
CA SER A 352 7.00 8.36 -4.89
C SER A 352 7.48 7.19 -4.05
N VAL A 353 6.62 6.18 -3.92
CA VAL A 353 6.82 4.96 -3.14
C VAL A 353 6.83 3.79 -4.10
N TYR A 354 7.94 3.06 -4.05
CA TYR A 354 8.02 1.75 -4.66
C TYR A 354 7.64 0.73 -3.59
N TRP A 355 6.63 -0.08 -3.86
CA TRP A 355 6.35 -1.26 -3.06
C TRP A 355 7.29 -2.40 -3.52
N ILE A 356 8.56 -2.33 -3.14
CA ILE A 356 9.62 -3.32 -3.43
C ILE A 356 9.86 -4.27 -2.26
N ASN A 357 10.68 -5.31 -2.47
CA ASN A 357 11.16 -6.14 -1.37
C ASN A 357 11.91 -5.24 -0.35
N ASN A 358 11.49 -5.24 0.92
CA ASN A 358 11.75 -4.27 2.01
C ASN A 358 10.76 -3.09 2.18
N SER A 359 9.68 -3.01 1.42
CA SER A 359 8.60 -2.08 1.74
C SER A 359 7.81 -2.60 2.94
N LYS A 360 8.27 -2.20 4.12
CA LYS A 360 7.71 -2.60 5.40
C LYS A 360 6.45 -1.79 5.68
N PRO A 361 5.46 -2.38 6.38
CA PRO A 361 4.34 -1.60 6.91
C PRO A 361 4.80 -0.32 7.63
N SER A 362 5.96 -0.34 8.29
CA SER A 362 6.51 0.79 9.05
C SER A 362 6.91 2.00 8.19
N GLN A 363 6.97 1.88 6.87
CA GLN A 363 7.19 3.05 6.01
C GLN A 363 6.06 4.08 6.14
N LEU A 364 4.85 3.66 6.56
CA LEU A 364 3.73 4.57 6.82
C LEU A 364 4.08 5.71 7.81
N TYR A 365 4.93 5.44 8.82
CA TYR A 365 5.41 6.48 9.74
C TYR A 365 6.16 7.58 9.00
N ALA A 366 7.01 7.20 8.04
CA ALA A 366 7.81 8.14 7.24
C ALA A 366 6.91 8.95 6.32
N PHE A 367 5.98 8.27 5.66
CA PHE A 367 5.06 8.89 4.71
C PHE A 367 4.25 10.00 5.37
N LEU A 368 3.64 9.68 6.52
CA LEU A 368 2.85 10.65 7.27
C LEU A 368 3.68 11.80 7.81
N GLN A 369 4.87 11.49 8.36
CA GLN A 369 5.74 12.51 8.93
C GLN A 369 6.28 13.48 7.88
N GLU A 370 6.74 12.97 6.74
CA GLU A 370 7.25 13.77 5.64
C GLU A 370 6.13 14.64 5.04
N TRP A 371 4.92 14.07 4.88
CA TRP A 371 3.77 14.83 4.44
C TRP A 371 3.44 15.98 5.40
N GLU A 372 3.34 15.71 6.71
CA GLU A 372 3.02 16.74 7.70
C GLU A 372 4.06 17.85 7.75
N GLN A 373 5.35 17.52 7.74
CA GLN A 373 6.42 18.52 7.67
C GLN A 373 6.35 19.31 6.36
N GLY A 374 6.04 18.65 5.23
CA GLY A 374 5.84 19.32 3.94
C GLY A 374 4.71 20.34 4.00
N LYS A 375 3.58 20.00 4.63
CA LYS A 375 2.47 20.93 4.86
C LYS A 375 2.84 22.07 5.81
N LEU A 376 3.72 21.84 6.78
CA LEU A 376 4.21 22.94 7.64
C LEU A 376 5.18 23.86 6.88
N ALA A 377 6.01 23.32 5.99
CA ALA A 377 6.95 24.11 5.17
C ALA A 377 6.26 24.89 4.03
N ARG A 378 5.22 24.30 3.43
CA ARG A 378 4.45 24.85 2.29
C ARG A 378 2.97 24.47 2.42
N PRO A 379 2.17 25.18 3.26
CA PRO A 379 0.77 24.82 3.53
C PRO A 379 -0.12 24.74 2.30
N ASP A 380 0.08 25.65 1.34
CA ASP A 380 -0.76 25.78 0.15
C ASP A 380 -0.31 24.90 -1.02
N VAL A 381 0.87 24.27 -0.91
CA VAL A 381 1.37 23.35 -1.94
C VAL A 381 0.78 21.97 -1.71
N LEU A 382 0.26 21.39 -2.78
CA LEU A 382 -0.17 20.00 -2.80
C LEU A 382 1.04 19.08 -2.74
N ASN A 383 1.03 18.12 -1.82
CA ASN A 383 2.08 17.13 -1.66
C ASN A 383 1.45 15.73 -1.69
N VAL A 384 1.28 15.20 -2.90
CA VAL A 384 0.45 14.02 -3.16
C VAL A 384 1.33 12.80 -3.30
N LEU A 385 1.06 11.81 -2.45
CA LEU A 385 1.80 10.57 -2.46
C LEU A 385 1.57 9.81 -3.75
N SER A 386 2.63 9.28 -4.34
CA SER A 386 2.54 8.41 -5.51
C SER A 386 3.05 7.03 -5.22
N THR A 387 2.34 5.99 -5.65
CA THR A 387 2.79 4.60 -5.52
C THR A 387 3.00 3.99 -6.88
N TRP A 388 4.07 3.22 -7.01
CA TRP A 388 4.27 2.28 -8.10
C TRP A 388 4.31 0.86 -7.55
N ILE A 389 3.43 0.00 -8.04
CA ILE A 389 3.29 -1.39 -7.60
C ILE A 389 4.03 -2.25 -8.61
N GLN A 390 5.35 -2.23 -8.48
CA GLN A 390 6.25 -2.72 -9.51
C GLN A 390 6.00 -4.22 -9.85
N VAL A 391 5.57 -4.48 -11.08
CA VAL A 391 5.49 -5.83 -11.67
C VAL A 391 6.86 -6.27 -12.20
N GLU A 392 7.81 -5.34 -12.31
CA GLU A 392 9.13 -5.54 -12.94
C GLU A 392 10.19 -6.22 -12.04
N PHE A 393 11.19 -6.79 -12.70
CA PHE A 393 12.32 -7.52 -12.16
C PHE A 393 13.56 -6.61 -12.09
N VAL A 394 13.59 -5.65 -11.18
CA VAL A 394 14.71 -4.67 -11.08
C VAL A 394 15.64 -4.96 -9.90
N ASP A 395 16.94 -4.98 -10.22
CA ASP A 395 18.22 -4.92 -9.50
C ASP A 395 18.36 -5.36 -8.03
N GLY A 396 19.25 -6.34 -7.80
CA GLY A 396 19.95 -6.56 -6.53
C GLY A 396 19.15 -7.14 -5.35
N TYR A 397 17.83 -7.27 -5.46
CA TYR A 397 16.98 -7.81 -4.38
C TYR A 397 16.86 -9.34 -4.40
N PRO A 398 16.68 -10.00 -3.24
CA PRO A 398 16.28 -11.41 -3.20
C PRO A 398 14.92 -11.58 -3.87
N LEU A 399 14.82 -12.52 -4.81
CA LEU A 399 13.59 -12.84 -5.53
C LEU A 399 13.10 -14.23 -5.11
N SER A 400 11.77 -14.38 -5.01
CA SER A 400 11.15 -15.69 -4.85
C SER A 400 11.33 -16.49 -6.13
N GLN A 401 12.05 -17.60 -6.04
CA GLN A 401 12.13 -18.55 -7.14
C GLN A 401 10.82 -19.31 -7.23
N TYR A 402 10.23 -19.31 -8.42
CA TYR A 402 8.93 -19.90 -8.67
C TYR A 402 9.00 -20.81 -9.90
N ARG A 403 8.73 -22.10 -9.68
CA ARG A 403 8.70 -23.11 -10.73
C ARG A 403 7.27 -23.58 -10.95
N PHE A 404 6.78 -23.50 -12.19
CA PHE A 404 5.46 -24.01 -12.59
C PHE A 404 5.50 -24.58 -14.01
N THR A 405 4.42 -25.27 -14.40
CA THR A 405 4.24 -25.76 -15.78
C THR A 405 3.25 -24.85 -16.48
N ASP A 406 3.64 -24.28 -17.63
CA ASP A 406 2.76 -23.43 -18.41
C ASP A 406 1.68 -24.23 -19.17
N SER A 407 0.78 -23.49 -19.83
CA SER A 407 -0.30 -24.04 -20.67
C SER A 407 0.17 -24.95 -21.81
N ARG A 408 1.45 -24.91 -22.18
CA ARG A 408 2.08 -25.71 -23.25
C ARG A 408 2.86 -26.90 -22.69
N GLY A 409 2.76 -27.17 -21.38
CA GLY A 409 3.49 -28.24 -20.71
C GLY A 409 4.98 -27.93 -20.48
N LYS A 410 5.44 -26.71 -20.75
CA LYS A 410 6.83 -26.31 -20.53
C LYS A 410 7.01 -25.88 -19.08
N THR A 411 8.05 -26.38 -18.43
CA THR A 411 8.47 -25.88 -17.13
C THR A 411 9.01 -24.45 -17.27
N ARG A 412 8.48 -23.55 -16.45
CA ARG A 412 8.90 -22.15 -16.32
C ARG A 412 9.58 -21.94 -14.97
N LEU A 413 10.57 -21.06 -14.98
CA LEU A 413 11.38 -20.70 -13.82
C LEU A 413 11.35 -19.18 -13.69
N GLU A 414 10.54 -18.66 -12.80
CA GLU A 414 10.38 -17.25 -12.56
C GLU A 414 11.08 -16.81 -11.27
N THR A 415 11.56 -15.58 -11.26
CA THR A 415 12.15 -14.97 -10.07
C THR A 415 11.34 -13.73 -9.73
N ILE A 416 10.39 -13.86 -8.82
CA ILE A 416 9.33 -12.87 -8.63
C ILE A 416 9.64 -12.02 -7.39
N LYS A 417 9.48 -10.70 -7.50
CA LYS A 417 9.49 -9.81 -6.34
C LYS A 417 8.31 -10.11 -5.43
N HIS A 418 8.54 -10.05 -4.12
CA HIS A 418 7.46 -10.14 -3.14
C HIS A 418 6.37 -9.10 -3.37
N GLN A 419 5.16 -9.51 -3.02
CA GLN A 419 3.97 -8.70 -3.11
C GLN A 419 3.75 -7.98 -1.79
N VAL A 420 3.34 -6.71 -1.91
CA VAL A 420 2.97 -5.88 -0.77
C VAL A 420 1.80 -6.48 0.00
N PRO A 421 1.82 -6.46 1.33
CA PRO A 421 0.68 -6.88 2.14
C PRO A 421 -0.59 -6.08 1.84
N ALA A 422 -1.73 -6.76 1.88
CA ALA A 422 -3.06 -6.12 1.80
C ALA A 422 -3.25 -5.03 2.87
N SER A 423 -2.80 -5.31 4.11
CA SER A 423 -2.79 -4.35 5.22
C SER A 423 -2.03 -3.06 4.90
N CYS A 424 -0.85 -3.16 4.29
CA CYS A 424 -0.04 -2.01 3.87
C CYS A 424 -0.74 -1.17 2.81
N THR A 425 -1.30 -1.83 1.80
CA THR A 425 -2.05 -1.17 0.73
C THR A 425 -3.27 -0.44 1.30
N TYR A 426 -3.98 -1.10 2.22
CA TYR A 426 -5.14 -0.52 2.89
C TYR A 426 -4.75 0.70 3.73
N ALA A 427 -3.72 0.56 4.58
CA ALA A 427 -3.29 1.61 5.48
C ALA A 427 -2.80 2.83 4.71
N LEU A 428 -2.00 2.62 3.66
CA LEU A 428 -1.57 3.72 2.82
C LEU A 428 -2.74 4.43 2.14
N SER A 429 -3.69 3.68 1.60
CA SER A 429 -4.87 4.27 0.96
C SER A 429 -5.69 5.09 1.94
N LEU A 430 -5.94 4.54 3.13
CA LEU A 430 -6.75 5.21 4.14
C LEU A 430 -6.10 6.50 4.64
N PHE A 431 -4.81 6.48 4.96
CA PHE A 431 -4.09 7.69 5.39
C PHE A 431 -3.92 8.67 4.22
N GLY A 432 -3.61 8.17 3.02
CA GLY A 432 -3.41 8.97 1.81
C GLY A 432 -4.66 9.75 1.39
N HIS A 433 -5.84 9.13 1.41
CA HIS A 433 -7.08 9.78 0.99
C HIS A 433 -7.82 10.53 2.10
N CYS A 434 -7.60 10.19 3.38
CA CYS A 434 -8.27 10.87 4.48
C CYS A 434 -7.43 11.98 5.12
N VAL A 435 -6.14 11.69 5.40
CA VAL A 435 -5.29 12.59 6.19
C VAL A 435 -4.42 13.46 5.28
N MET A 436 -3.83 12.85 4.25
CA MET A 436 -2.90 13.51 3.34
C MET A 436 -3.63 14.29 2.23
N ASP A 437 -2.86 14.89 1.31
CA ASP A 437 -3.42 15.64 0.16
C ASP A 437 -3.94 14.72 -0.96
N GLY A 438 -3.72 13.39 -0.86
CA GLY A 438 -4.15 12.40 -1.84
C GLY A 438 -3.15 11.25 -2.00
N LEU A 439 -3.57 10.23 -2.74
CA LEU A 439 -2.74 9.08 -3.13
C LEU A 439 -2.99 8.74 -4.60
N GLN A 440 -1.91 8.70 -5.37
CA GLN A 440 -1.91 8.34 -6.78
C GLN A 440 -1.23 6.99 -6.97
N CYS A 441 -1.74 6.14 -7.86
CA CYS A 441 -1.10 4.87 -8.22
C CYS A 441 -0.78 4.82 -9.71
N TRP A 442 0.49 4.56 -10.05
CA TRP A 442 1.05 4.70 -11.40
C TRP A 442 1.18 3.39 -12.18
N GLU A 443 0.62 2.27 -11.70
CA GLU A 443 0.55 1.03 -12.49
C GLU A 443 -0.45 1.22 -13.64
N ILE A 444 0.06 1.56 -14.84
CA ILE A 444 -0.69 2.16 -15.93
C ILE A 444 -0.56 1.35 -17.22
N GLY A 445 -1.71 1.06 -17.86
CA GLY A 445 -1.77 0.67 -19.27
C GLY A 445 -1.55 -0.82 -19.62
N ALA A 446 -0.89 -1.59 -18.75
CA ALA A 446 -0.75 -3.03 -18.96
C ALA A 446 -2.10 -3.77 -18.82
N ARG A 447 -2.38 -4.68 -19.75
CA ARG A 447 -3.56 -5.53 -19.73
C ARG A 447 -3.15 -6.91 -19.26
N TYR A 448 -3.75 -7.39 -18.19
CA TYR A 448 -3.40 -8.68 -17.63
C TYR A 448 -4.52 -9.69 -17.77
N SER A 449 -4.15 -10.97 -17.80
CA SER A 449 -5.05 -12.12 -17.92
C SER A 449 -4.72 -13.18 -16.87
N GLU A 450 -5.75 -13.90 -16.44
CA GLU A 450 -5.64 -15.10 -15.60
C GLU A 450 -5.49 -16.38 -16.43
N ASP A 451 -5.51 -16.27 -17.77
CA ASP A 451 -5.28 -17.41 -18.65
C ASP A 451 -3.78 -17.69 -18.78
N LEU A 452 -3.37 -18.88 -18.32
CA LEU A 452 -1.99 -19.34 -18.42
C LEU A 452 -1.51 -19.47 -19.89
N ALA A 453 -2.42 -19.47 -20.87
CA ALA A 453 -2.10 -19.34 -22.29
C ALA A 453 -1.47 -17.98 -22.64
N ASP A 454 -1.76 -16.94 -21.86
CA ASP A 454 -1.29 -15.57 -22.07
C ASP A 454 0.08 -15.29 -21.42
N TYR A 455 0.67 -16.29 -20.80
CA TYR A 455 1.99 -16.17 -20.23
C TYR A 455 3.07 -16.06 -21.33
N ALA A 456 3.94 -15.06 -21.19
CA ALA A 456 5.13 -14.86 -22.01
C ALA A 456 6.32 -14.50 -21.13
N ASP A 457 7.46 -15.15 -21.36
CA ASP A 457 8.71 -14.86 -20.64
C ASP A 457 9.47 -13.70 -21.31
N TRP A 458 9.34 -12.51 -20.75
CA TRP A 458 9.98 -11.30 -21.26
C TRP A 458 11.52 -11.36 -21.20
N ARG A 459 12.12 -12.17 -20.30
CA ARG A 459 13.59 -12.25 -20.12
C ARG A 459 14.27 -12.90 -21.32
N VAL A 460 13.56 -13.79 -21.99
CA VAL A 460 13.98 -14.39 -23.26
C VAL A 460 13.26 -13.76 -24.45
N ARG A 461 12.64 -12.58 -24.24
CA ARG A 461 11.95 -11.78 -25.25
C ARG A 461 10.81 -12.53 -25.96
N GLU A 462 10.12 -13.43 -25.26
CA GLU A 462 8.87 -13.98 -25.77
C GLU A 462 7.86 -12.83 -25.93
N SER A 463 7.22 -12.74 -27.09
CA SER A 463 6.21 -11.70 -27.34
C SER A 463 4.94 -11.99 -26.57
N ALA A 464 4.39 -10.98 -25.91
CA ALA A 464 3.08 -11.06 -25.29
C ALA A 464 2.02 -11.41 -26.35
N PRO A 465 1.13 -12.38 -26.09
CA PRO A 465 -0.01 -12.65 -26.94
C PRO A 465 -0.85 -11.40 -27.14
N LYS A 466 -1.39 -11.22 -28.34
CA LYS A 466 -2.30 -10.12 -28.66
C LYS A 466 -3.72 -10.64 -28.74
N HIS A 467 -4.63 -9.92 -28.09
CA HIS A 467 -6.07 -10.20 -28.12
C HIS A 467 -6.84 -8.99 -28.63
N THR A 468 -7.97 -9.24 -29.27
CA THR A 468 -8.91 -8.17 -29.65
C THR A 468 -9.77 -7.82 -28.44
N ILE A 469 -9.50 -6.66 -27.83
CA ILE A 469 -10.26 -6.14 -26.68
C ILE A 469 -10.89 -4.81 -27.11
N ASN A 470 -12.22 -4.71 -27.02
CA ASN A 470 -12.99 -3.54 -27.47
C ASN A 470 -12.66 -3.08 -28.90
N GLY A 471 -12.46 -4.04 -29.82
CA GLY A 471 -12.20 -3.76 -31.24
C GLY A 471 -10.76 -3.39 -31.58
N MET A 472 -9.82 -3.50 -30.64
CA MET A 472 -8.40 -3.24 -30.90
C MET A 472 -7.54 -4.43 -30.50
N GLU A 473 -6.56 -4.76 -31.32
CA GLU A 473 -5.50 -5.68 -30.93
C GLU A 473 -4.68 -5.06 -29.81
N THR A 474 -4.45 -5.80 -28.74
CA THR A 474 -3.62 -5.33 -27.64
C THR A 474 -2.85 -6.48 -27.01
N PRO A 475 -1.56 -6.28 -26.68
CA PRO A 475 -0.81 -7.24 -25.87
C PRO A 475 -1.47 -7.46 -24.51
N VAL A 476 -1.47 -8.72 -24.07
CA VAL A 476 -1.96 -9.15 -22.76
C VAL A 476 -0.89 -9.97 -22.06
N TYR A 477 -0.77 -9.80 -20.74
CA TYR A 477 0.25 -10.43 -19.91
C TYR A 477 -0.40 -11.31 -18.83
N TYR A 478 0.11 -12.52 -18.61
CA TYR A 478 -0.39 -13.36 -17.51
C TYR A 478 -0.06 -12.81 -16.12
N TYR A 479 -0.98 -13.00 -15.17
CA TYR A 479 -0.77 -12.70 -13.77
C TYR A 479 0.18 -13.70 -13.09
N LEU A 480 1.46 -13.33 -12.94
CA LEU A 480 2.41 -14.08 -12.12
C LEU A 480 2.30 -13.78 -10.61
N LYS A 481 1.45 -12.82 -10.23
CA LYS A 481 1.24 -12.30 -8.87
C LYS A 481 -0.26 -12.26 -8.55
N TYR A 482 -0.59 -12.15 -7.27
CA TYR A 482 -1.95 -11.96 -6.76
C TYR A 482 -2.26 -10.47 -6.60
N PHE A 483 -3.00 -9.89 -7.52
CA PHE A 483 -3.39 -8.49 -7.51
C PHE A 483 -4.66 -8.20 -6.67
N GLY A 484 -5.28 -9.22 -6.06
CA GLY A 484 -6.44 -9.04 -5.18
C GLY A 484 -6.21 -8.12 -3.97
N PHE A 485 -4.95 -7.91 -3.54
CA PHE A 485 -4.64 -6.94 -2.49
C PHE A 485 -5.04 -5.49 -2.87
N TYR A 486 -5.19 -5.17 -4.15
CA TYR A 486 -5.53 -3.81 -4.57
C TYR A 486 -6.98 -3.41 -4.27
N ASN A 487 -7.85 -4.39 -4.01
CA ASN A 487 -9.18 -4.11 -3.49
C ASN A 487 -9.10 -3.25 -2.22
N PHE A 488 -8.05 -3.42 -1.42
CA PHE A 488 -7.84 -2.62 -0.23
C PHE A 488 -7.49 -1.15 -0.50
N HIS A 489 -6.87 -0.83 -1.66
CA HIS A 489 -6.69 0.56 -2.08
C HIS A 489 -8.06 1.20 -2.32
N VAL A 490 -8.91 0.55 -3.11
CA VAL A 490 -10.27 1.04 -3.42
C VAL A 490 -11.16 1.08 -2.17
N LEU A 491 -11.01 0.13 -1.25
CA LEU A 491 -11.69 0.17 0.04
C LEU A 491 -11.33 1.44 0.83
N GLY A 492 -10.03 1.78 0.91
CA GLY A 492 -9.57 3.01 1.56
C GLY A 492 -10.17 4.26 0.93
N MET A 493 -10.23 4.33 -0.41
CA MET A 493 -10.90 5.41 -1.14
C MET A 493 -12.40 5.50 -0.79
N TRP A 494 -13.11 4.37 -0.83
CA TRP A 494 -14.53 4.32 -0.50
C TRP A 494 -14.80 4.74 0.94
N GLN A 495 -13.98 4.31 1.90
CA GLN A 495 -14.13 4.73 3.28
C GLN A 495 -13.83 6.21 3.49
N ALA A 496 -12.86 6.78 2.77
CA ALA A 496 -12.66 8.22 2.75
C ALA A 496 -13.93 8.95 2.24
N ALA A 497 -14.54 8.44 1.17
CA ALA A 497 -15.80 8.96 0.64
C ALA A 497 -16.93 8.99 1.68
N GLN A 498 -17.09 7.88 2.42
CA GLN A 498 -18.12 7.76 3.47
C GLN A 498 -17.85 8.70 4.65
N ASN A 499 -16.66 9.28 4.77
CA ASN A 499 -16.25 10.16 5.86
C ASN A 499 -15.92 11.59 5.41
N LYS A 500 -16.30 11.94 4.17
CA LYS A 500 -16.00 13.22 3.52
C LYS A 500 -16.49 14.43 4.32
N ASP A 501 -17.66 14.33 4.95
CA ASP A 501 -18.24 15.38 5.81
C ASP A 501 -17.34 15.79 6.98
N ILE A 502 -16.55 14.87 7.53
CA ILE A 502 -15.59 15.16 8.60
C ILE A 502 -14.20 15.46 8.04
N ILE A 503 -13.77 14.75 6.99
CA ILE A 503 -12.46 14.96 6.35
C ILE A 503 -12.34 16.38 5.79
N GLU A 504 -13.39 16.91 5.15
CA GLU A 504 -13.43 18.25 4.58
C GLU A 504 -13.84 19.34 5.59
N ALA A 505 -14.23 18.96 6.82
CA ALA A 505 -14.58 19.93 7.84
C ALA A 505 -13.40 20.88 8.10
N ALA A 506 -13.70 22.16 8.34
CA ALA A 506 -12.73 23.20 8.69
C ALA A 506 -12.18 23.06 10.14
N THR A 507 -12.01 21.82 10.60
CA THR A 507 -11.33 21.43 11.83
C THR A 507 -9.95 20.86 11.48
N LYS A 508 -9.05 20.81 12.45
CA LYS A 508 -7.69 20.30 12.23
C LYS A 508 -7.64 18.79 12.44
N TRP A 509 -6.78 18.11 11.69
CA TRP A 509 -6.27 16.80 12.08
C TRP A 509 -5.39 16.96 13.33
N GLU A 510 -5.59 16.10 14.31
CA GLU A 510 -4.85 16.08 15.57
C GLU A 510 -4.13 14.73 15.74
N MET A 511 -2.94 14.77 16.33
CA MET A 511 -2.28 13.58 16.88
C MET A 511 -2.84 13.37 18.29
N PRO A 512 -3.66 12.35 18.58
CA PRO A 512 -4.19 12.18 19.93
C PRO A 512 -3.08 11.72 20.89
N GLU A 513 -3.32 11.91 22.19
CA GLU A 513 -2.61 11.12 23.20
C GLU A 513 -3.11 9.68 23.10
N LEU A 514 -2.22 8.70 23.24
CA LEU A 514 -2.55 7.28 23.07
C LEU A 514 -1.94 6.41 24.15
N GLN A 515 -2.64 5.35 24.50
CA GLN A 515 -2.19 4.28 25.38
C GLN A 515 -2.55 2.94 24.73
N THR A 516 -1.61 2.00 24.72
CA THR A 516 -1.84 0.67 24.14
C THR A 516 -1.76 -0.42 25.21
N SER A 517 -2.42 -1.56 24.97
CA SER A 517 -2.37 -2.68 25.92
C SER A 517 -0.98 -3.27 26.19
N PRO A 518 -0.04 -3.35 25.23
CA PRO A 518 1.29 -3.91 25.50
C PRO A 518 2.15 -3.05 26.43
N ASN A 519 2.09 -1.72 26.27
CA ASN A 519 2.94 -0.79 27.04
C ASN A 519 2.22 -0.19 28.25
N ASN A 520 0.89 -0.03 28.16
CA ASN A 520 0.01 0.54 29.18
C ASN A 520 0.45 1.92 29.71
N ILE A 521 1.15 2.71 28.87
CA ILE A 521 1.63 4.06 29.18
C ILE A 521 0.97 5.05 28.24
N TRP A 522 0.54 6.20 28.77
CA TRP A 522 0.02 7.30 27.96
C TRP A 522 1.17 8.06 27.28
N ARG A 523 1.17 8.07 25.94
CA ARG A 523 2.02 8.94 25.13
C ARG A 523 1.41 10.33 25.05
N THR A 524 2.19 11.32 25.47
CA THR A 524 1.78 12.72 25.49
C THR A 524 2.88 13.60 24.89
N GLY A 525 2.59 14.89 24.65
CA GLY A 525 3.58 15.84 24.15
C GLY A 525 4.21 15.38 22.84
N ASN A 526 5.54 15.22 22.84
CA ASN A 526 6.34 14.81 21.68
C ASN A 526 6.28 13.32 21.37
N GLU A 527 5.86 12.47 22.32
CA GLU A 527 5.84 11.02 22.11
C GLU A 527 4.73 10.57 21.14
N ARG A 528 3.85 11.49 20.73
CA ARG A 528 2.76 11.25 19.76
C ARG A 528 3.18 11.43 18.29
N TYR A 529 4.38 11.97 18.04
CA TYR A 529 4.86 12.18 16.67
C TYR A 529 5.23 10.84 16.03
N PRO A 530 5.07 10.68 14.69
CA PRO A 530 5.32 9.41 14.01
C PRO A 530 6.70 8.80 14.32
N SER A 531 7.75 9.61 14.46
CA SER A 531 9.11 9.15 14.78
C SER A 531 9.21 8.47 16.16
N TYR A 532 8.55 9.03 17.18
CA TYR A 532 8.50 8.45 18.52
C TYR A 532 7.60 7.23 18.58
N VAL A 533 6.44 7.31 17.94
CA VAL A 533 5.51 6.19 17.84
C VAL A 533 6.18 4.99 17.15
N ASN A 534 6.95 5.21 16.08
CA ASN A 534 7.75 4.16 15.44
C ASN A 534 8.81 3.57 16.40
N PHE A 535 9.52 4.43 17.14
CA PHE A 535 10.51 3.99 18.13
C PHE A 535 9.89 3.08 19.20
N TYR A 536 8.69 3.43 19.70
CA TYR A 536 7.95 2.60 20.67
C TYR A 536 7.17 1.44 20.05
N LYS A 537 7.14 1.33 18.71
CA LYS A 537 6.37 0.34 17.94
C LYS A 537 4.87 0.38 18.25
N GLU A 538 4.34 1.59 18.42
CA GLU A 538 2.95 1.87 18.78
C GLU A 538 2.13 2.34 17.56
N PRO A 539 0.80 2.42 17.65
CA PRO A 539 -0.05 2.83 16.52
C PRO A 539 0.15 4.27 16.08
N LEU A 540 0.18 4.50 14.77
CA LEU A 540 -0.15 5.81 14.20
C LEU A 540 -1.63 6.05 14.39
N VAL A 541 -1.98 7.18 14.99
CA VAL A 541 -3.36 7.62 15.11
C VAL A 541 -3.52 9.06 14.66
N ARG A 542 -4.57 9.35 13.90
CA ARG A 542 -5.02 10.69 13.56
C ARG A 542 -6.50 10.81 13.87
N VAL A 543 -6.88 11.95 14.44
CA VAL A 543 -8.28 12.24 14.75
C VAL A 543 -8.70 13.59 14.19
N LYS A 544 -9.99 13.69 13.85
CA LYS A 544 -10.57 14.94 13.37
C LYS A 544 -12.02 15.07 13.83
N LEU A 545 -12.41 16.26 14.26
CA LEU A 545 -13.78 16.55 14.67
C LEU A 545 -14.65 16.91 13.46
N SER A 546 -15.93 16.51 13.50
CA SER A 546 -16.96 17.05 12.62
C SER A 546 -17.07 18.57 12.76
N ALA A 547 -17.65 19.24 11.76
CA ALA A 547 -17.82 20.69 11.77
C ALA A 547 -18.63 21.21 12.98
N ASP A 548 -19.56 20.40 13.50
CA ASP A 548 -20.36 20.70 14.70
C ASP A 548 -19.73 20.22 16.02
N GLY A 549 -18.56 19.58 15.95
CA GLY A 549 -17.82 19.06 17.10
C GLY A 549 -18.46 17.87 17.81
N LYS A 550 -19.53 17.27 17.26
CA LYS A 550 -20.27 16.17 17.92
C LYS A 550 -19.76 14.78 17.56
N THR A 551 -18.88 14.66 16.58
CA THR A 551 -18.34 13.37 16.15
C THR A 551 -16.83 13.48 15.97
N LEU A 552 -16.11 12.53 16.56
CA LEU A 552 -14.67 12.34 16.37
C LEU A 552 -14.46 11.22 15.35
N LEU A 553 -13.84 11.53 14.22
CA LEU A 553 -13.32 10.53 13.29
C LEU A 553 -11.92 10.12 13.75
N VAL A 554 -11.68 8.81 13.79
CA VAL A 554 -10.41 8.20 14.17
C VAL A 554 -9.91 7.35 13.01
N ILE A 555 -8.64 7.54 12.65
CA ILE A 555 -7.90 6.70 11.71
C ILE A 555 -6.68 6.17 12.44
N ALA A 556 -6.49 4.85 12.44
CA ALA A 556 -5.39 4.22 13.16
C ALA A 556 -4.82 3.01 12.43
N CYS A 557 -3.52 2.78 12.58
CA CYS A 557 -2.82 1.58 12.12
C CYS A 557 -1.57 1.37 12.98
N ASN A 558 -1.28 0.14 13.38
CA ASN A 558 0.01 -0.21 13.96
C ASN A 558 0.78 -1.15 13.02
N PRO A 559 1.65 -0.61 12.16
CA PRO A 559 2.56 -1.37 11.32
C PRO A 559 3.40 -2.48 11.98
N HIS A 560 3.63 -2.43 13.29
CA HIS A 560 4.43 -3.41 14.02
C HIS A 560 3.57 -4.48 14.72
N ASN A 561 2.25 -4.30 14.74
CA ASN A 561 1.36 -5.19 15.46
C ASN A 561 1.20 -6.52 14.73
N LYS A 562 1.45 -7.61 15.46
CA LYS A 562 1.34 -9.00 14.99
C LYS A 562 0.25 -9.78 15.73
N SER A 563 -0.56 -9.08 16.54
CA SER A 563 -1.56 -9.63 17.45
C SER A 563 -2.80 -8.74 17.49
N VAL A 564 -3.64 -8.89 18.51
CA VAL A 564 -4.75 -7.98 18.81
C VAL A 564 -4.28 -6.97 19.85
N GLU A 565 -4.35 -5.69 19.51
CA GLU A 565 -3.94 -4.57 20.37
C GLU A 565 -5.15 -3.72 20.73
N LYS A 566 -5.38 -3.48 22.03
CA LYS A 566 -6.36 -2.48 22.47
C LYS A 566 -5.68 -1.13 22.53
N VAL A 567 -6.34 -0.12 21.96
CA VAL A 567 -5.83 1.25 21.91
C VAL A 567 -6.86 2.18 22.54
N ARG A 568 -6.41 3.00 23.47
CA ARG A 568 -7.18 4.08 24.09
C ARG A 568 -6.58 5.39 23.65
N ILE A 569 -7.42 6.33 23.25
CA ILE A 569 -6.99 7.64 22.82
C ILE A 569 -7.77 8.73 23.52
N ARG A 570 -7.18 9.91 23.60
CA ARG A 570 -7.87 11.14 23.97
C ARG A 570 -7.28 12.31 23.22
N ARG A 571 -8.08 13.36 23.04
CA ARG A 571 -7.57 14.60 22.43
C ARG A 571 -6.46 15.19 23.31
N PRO A 572 -5.47 15.90 22.74
CA PRO A 572 -4.35 16.44 23.51
C PRO A 572 -4.80 17.32 24.67
N GLY A 573 -4.36 17.01 25.89
CA GLY A 573 -4.79 17.68 27.12
C GLY A 573 -6.27 17.47 27.52
N GLY A 574 -7.00 16.60 26.82
CA GLY A 574 -8.39 16.25 27.14
C GLY A 574 -8.50 15.07 28.11
N THR A 575 -9.70 14.82 28.62
CA THR A 575 -10.01 13.69 29.53
C THR A 575 -11.00 12.69 28.96
N GLU A 576 -11.67 13.03 27.84
CA GLU A 576 -12.59 12.13 27.16
C GLU A 576 -11.80 11.07 26.39
N GLU A 577 -12.05 9.80 26.71
CA GLU A 577 -11.32 8.65 26.19
C GLU A 577 -12.17 7.85 25.19
N PHE A 578 -11.55 7.41 24.10
CA PHE A 578 -12.14 6.56 23.09
C PHE A 578 -11.30 5.29 22.95
N GLU A 579 -11.94 4.14 22.74
CA GLU A 579 -11.26 2.84 22.69
C GLU A 579 -11.61 2.09 21.40
N PHE A 580 -10.62 1.40 20.84
CA PHE A 580 -10.75 0.47 19.72
C PHE A 580 -9.72 -0.67 19.80
N GLN A 581 -9.86 -1.61 18.87
CA GLN A 581 -8.92 -2.70 18.67
C GLN A 581 -8.27 -2.60 17.30
N LEU A 582 -6.97 -2.93 17.25
CA LEU A 582 -6.23 -3.18 16.01
C LEU A 582 -5.90 -4.67 15.92
N VAL A 583 -6.10 -5.26 14.75
CA VAL A 583 -5.85 -6.69 14.49
C VAL A 583 -4.73 -6.79 13.47
N GLY A 584 -3.57 -7.27 13.91
CA GLY A 584 -2.35 -7.19 13.14
C GLY A 584 -2.05 -5.75 12.73
N ASP A 585 -1.51 -5.60 11.52
CA ASP A 585 -1.17 -4.33 10.89
C ASP A 585 -2.32 -3.75 10.04
N PHE A 586 -3.54 -4.29 10.14
CA PHE A 586 -4.70 -3.74 9.43
C PHE A 586 -5.14 -2.39 10.04
N PRO A 587 -5.39 -1.38 9.21
CA PRO A 587 -5.88 -0.09 9.68
C PRO A 587 -7.37 -0.12 10.02
N ILE A 588 -7.84 0.91 10.73
CA ILE A 588 -9.25 1.18 10.97
C ILE A 588 -9.60 2.64 10.64
N ILE A 589 -10.88 2.88 10.36
CA ILE A 589 -11.52 4.20 10.34
C ILE A 589 -12.87 4.11 11.07
N GLN A 590 -13.04 4.90 12.12
CA GLN A 590 -14.21 4.80 12.99
C GLN A 590 -14.69 6.18 13.45
N ARG A 591 -16.01 6.33 13.60
CA ARG A 591 -16.65 7.54 14.14
C ARG A 591 -17.09 7.30 15.57
N TYR A 592 -16.83 8.26 16.44
CA TYR A 592 -17.25 8.25 17.84
C TYR A 592 -18.11 9.47 18.16
N PRO A 593 -19.24 9.32 18.86
CA PRO A 593 -19.98 10.45 19.39
C PRO A 593 -19.15 11.14 20.49
N VAL A 594 -19.11 12.47 20.47
CA VAL A 594 -18.46 13.30 21.49
C VAL A 594 -19.52 13.76 22.48
N ALA A 595 -19.34 13.48 23.76
CA ALA A 595 -20.29 13.89 24.79
C ALA A 595 -20.24 15.42 24.95
N GLN A 596 -21.39 16.10 24.77
CA GLN A 596 -21.47 17.53 25.05
C GLN A 596 -21.32 17.72 26.56
N THR A 597 -20.22 18.31 26.99
CA THR A 597 -20.16 18.91 28.32
C THR A 597 -21.09 20.11 28.32
N SER A 598 -22.26 19.95 28.94
CA SER A 598 -23.17 21.05 29.23
C SER A 598 -22.38 22.13 29.96
N LYS A 599 -22.01 23.21 29.27
CA LYS A 599 -21.58 24.43 29.96
C LYS A 599 -22.77 24.87 30.80
N VAL A 600 -22.75 24.52 32.08
CA VAL A 600 -23.55 25.20 33.09
C VAL A 600 -23.08 26.64 33.04
N THR A 601 -23.81 27.49 32.32
CA THR A 601 -23.71 28.93 32.46
C THR A 601 -24.15 29.24 33.89
N GLY A 602 -23.20 29.21 34.81
CA GLY A 602 -23.34 29.83 36.11
C GLY A 602 -23.58 31.31 35.87
N LYS A 603 -24.83 31.74 36.02
CA LYS A 603 -25.11 33.06 36.52
C LYS A 603 -24.58 33.10 37.94
N ASP A 604 -23.69 34.04 38.21
CA ASP A 604 -23.90 35.02 39.28
C ASP A 604 -23.51 36.40 38.73
#